data_AF-A0A0A9X6M8-F1
#
_entry.id   AF-A0A0A9X6M8-F1
#
_cell.length_a   1.000
_cell.length_b   1.000
_cell.length_c   1.000
_cell.angle_alpha   90.00
_cell.angle_beta   90.00
_cell.angle_gamma   90.00
#
_symmetry.space_group_name_H-M   'P 1'
#
loop_
_entity.id
_entity.type
_entity.pdbx_description
1 polymer ?
#
loop_
_entity_poly.entity_id
_entity_poly.type
_entity_poly.pdbx_seq_one_letter_code
_entity_poly.pdbx_strand_id
1 'polypeptide(L)'
;QAVADGIIDGKLLLRYLLGSLYLNFKLIWEPLRSLVVTYSRAMALSDFWEVFHAYLNEVVKNINDPCEDSHNSLIYDAEHLKEAFSLLNDLDERPDHINVRILLWKTLEECVPICETKNKDIVTIFLNFLNNEYFKKNAEAAISWDITKKTDEDVNLTIEPLESSVVGNTSKMDVSVDDSVMDVVDDSTSGVKDETLETLNETDNKDEDYEIKEELKEVEPDFDKKYRWVTKSLLSHMAVFGKLRSPKSMHKEQELFKIYLDFLSHKLPDVQKAALDCIMTYKFKYLPPYNDL
;
A
#
# COMPACT_ATOMS: atom_id res chain seq x y z
N GLN A 1 -23.09 23.35 0.09
CA GLN A 1 -23.79 23.84 -1.12
C GLN A 1 -22.82 23.64 -2.28
N ALA A 2 -22.91 22.49 -2.97
CA ALA A 2 -21.84 21.98 -3.86
C ALA A 2 -21.88 22.56 -5.29
N VAL A 3 -22.94 23.30 -5.62
CA VAL A 3 -23.12 23.96 -6.91
C VAL A 3 -23.63 25.36 -6.61
N ALA A 4 -22.79 26.36 -6.88
CA ALA A 4 -23.22 27.73 -7.09
C ALA A 4 -23.01 28.03 -8.58
N ASP A 5 -24.05 28.51 -9.25
CA ASP A 5 -24.00 29.03 -10.63
C ASP A 5 -23.55 28.06 -11.74
N GLY A 6 -23.70 26.74 -11.52
CA GLY A 6 -23.34 25.71 -12.51
C GLY A 6 -21.84 25.41 -12.59
N ILE A 7 -21.05 25.97 -11.66
CA ILE A 7 -19.62 25.68 -11.52
C ILE A 7 -19.47 24.61 -10.43
N ILE A 8 -18.93 23.45 -10.80
CA ILE A 8 -18.60 22.37 -9.86
C ILE A 8 -17.42 22.84 -9.01
N ASP A 9 -17.55 22.79 -7.69
CA ASP A 9 -16.44 23.09 -6.78
C ASP A 9 -15.29 22.08 -6.98
N GLY A 10 -14.18 22.54 -7.54
CA GLY A 10 -12.99 21.72 -7.78
C GLY A 10 -12.40 21.13 -6.49
N LYS A 11 -12.57 21.78 -5.34
CA LYS A 11 -12.13 21.25 -4.04
C LYS A 11 -12.94 20.02 -3.64
N LEU A 12 -14.25 20.03 -3.90
CA LEU A 12 -15.12 18.88 -3.63
C LEU A 12 -14.74 17.69 -4.50
N LEU A 13 -14.50 17.92 -5.79
CA LEU A 13 -14.13 16.85 -6.71
C LEU A 13 -12.76 16.26 -6.36
N LEU A 14 -11.79 17.11 -5.98
CA LEU A 14 -10.49 16.64 -5.48
C LEU A 14 -10.64 15.77 -4.22
N ARG A 15 -11.50 16.16 -3.26
CA ARG A 15 -11.78 15.33 -2.07
C ARG A 15 -12.37 13.97 -2.44
N TYR A 16 -13.28 13.93 -3.41
CA TYR A 16 -13.85 12.68 -3.90
C TYR A 16 -12.78 11.78 -4.54
N LEU A 17 -11.90 12.34 -5.37
CA LEU A 17 -10.81 11.59 -6.00
C LEU A 17 -9.83 11.03 -4.98
N LEU A 18 -9.45 11.83 -3.98
CA LEU A 18 -8.58 11.39 -2.90
C LEU A 18 -9.26 10.29 -2.07
N GLY A 19 -10.54 10.47 -1.70
CA GLY A 19 -11.34 9.44 -1.02
C GLY A 19 -11.44 8.14 -1.80
N SER A 20 -11.50 8.21 -3.13
CA SER A 20 -11.56 7.04 -4.01
C SER A 20 -10.27 6.20 -3.99
N LEU A 21 -9.16 6.72 -3.45
CA LEU A 21 -7.92 5.95 -3.27
C LEU A 21 -8.04 4.86 -2.20
N TYR A 22 -9.03 4.94 -1.30
CA TYR A 22 -9.32 3.89 -0.31
C TYR A 22 -10.01 2.67 -0.91
N LEU A 23 -10.50 2.75 -2.15
CA LEU A 23 -11.07 1.59 -2.81
C LEU A 23 -9.95 0.57 -3.10
N ASN A 24 -10.13 -0.65 -2.61
CA ASN A 24 -9.20 -1.78 -2.76
C ASN A 24 -9.19 -2.36 -4.19
N PHE A 25 -9.00 -1.50 -5.20
CA PHE A 25 -9.00 -1.87 -6.61
C PHE A 25 -7.82 -1.24 -7.36
N LYS A 26 -6.72 -2.01 -7.41
CA LYS A 26 -5.41 -1.61 -7.97
C LYS A 26 -5.48 -1.03 -9.38
N LEU A 27 -6.39 -1.52 -10.22
CA LEU A 27 -6.55 -1.06 -11.61
C LEU A 27 -7.00 0.40 -11.72
N ILE A 28 -7.65 0.94 -10.68
CA ILE A 28 -8.14 2.33 -10.66
C ILE A 28 -7.12 3.29 -10.04
N TRP A 29 -6.16 2.82 -9.24
CA TRP A 29 -5.21 3.70 -8.56
C TRP A 29 -4.37 4.55 -9.51
N GLU A 30 -3.79 3.96 -10.55
CA GLU A 30 -2.98 4.70 -11.54
C GLU A 30 -3.83 5.75 -12.30
N PRO A 31 -5.01 5.41 -12.86
CA PRO A 31 -5.93 6.39 -13.42
C PRO A 31 -6.31 7.52 -12.45
N LEU A 32 -6.62 7.20 -11.18
CA LEU A 32 -6.97 8.21 -10.18
C LEU A 32 -5.82 9.15 -9.88
N ARG A 33 -4.60 8.62 -9.69
CA ARG A 33 -3.41 9.46 -9.47
C ARG A 33 -3.16 10.38 -10.66
N SER A 34 -3.22 9.86 -11.88
CA SER A 34 -3.09 10.67 -13.11
C SER A 34 -4.14 11.78 -13.18
N LEU A 35 -5.37 11.51 -12.73
CA LEU A 35 -6.41 12.53 -12.66
C LEU A 35 -6.07 13.58 -11.59
N VAL A 36 -5.67 13.18 -10.38
CA VAL A 36 -5.22 14.11 -9.32
C VAL A 36 -4.05 14.99 -9.77
N VAL A 37 -3.08 14.43 -10.50
CA VAL A 37 -1.96 15.18 -11.12
C VAL A 37 -2.47 16.18 -12.15
N THR A 38 -3.49 15.82 -12.92
CA THR A 38 -4.10 16.74 -13.89
C THR A 38 -4.80 17.91 -13.18
N TYR A 39 -5.49 17.64 -12.06
CA TYR A 39 -6.09 18.68 -11.21
C TYR A 39 -5.05 19.61 -10.62
N SER A 40 -3.90 19.07 -10.19
CA SER A 40 -2.79 19.87 -9.63
C SER A 40 -2.22 20.87 -10.64
N ARG A 41 -2.36 20.60 -11.94
CA ARG A 41 -1.97 21.50 -13.05
C ARG A 41 -3.08 22.46 -13.46
N ALA A 42 -4.34 22.06 -13.31
CA ALA A 42 -5.50 22.82 -13.79
C ALA A 42 -6.02 23.86 -12.78
N MET A 43 -5.91 23.59 -11.48
CA MET A 43 -6.43 24.47 -10.42
C MET A 43 -5.35 25.33 -9.77
N ALA A 44 -5.76 26.33 -8.99
CA ALA A 44 -4.82 27.18 -8.25
C ALA A 44 -4.04 26.34 -7.22
N LEU A 45 -2.72 26.59 -7.12
CA LEU A 45 -1.83 25.87 -6.21
C LEU A 45 -2.29 25.93 -4.75
N SER A 46 -2.83 27.08 -4.32
CA SER A 46 -3.36 27.24 -2.96
C SER A 46 -4.55 26.32 -2.70
N ASP A 47 -5.49 26.24 -3.64
CA ASP A 47 -6.72 25.46 -3.50
C ASP A 47 -6.44 23.96 -3.57
N PHE A 48 -5.57 23.53 -4.49
CA PHE A 48 -5.09 22.16 -4.56
C PHE A 48 -4.40 21.77 -3.25
N TRP A 49 -3.42 22.59 -2.83
CA TRP A 49 -2.59 22.27 -1.67
C TRP A 49 -3.40 22.25 -0.38
N GLU A 50 -4.34 23.18 -0.19
CA GLU A 50 -5.22 23.20 0.98
C GLU A 50 -5.93 21.85 1.17
N VAL A 51 -6.52 21.31 0.10
CA VAL A 51 -7.23 20.02 0.14
C VAL A 51 -6.27 18.85 0.27
N PHE A 52 -5.24 18.80 -0.58
CA PHE A 52 -4.30 17.67 -0.62
C PHE A 52 -3.49 17.56 0.68
N HIS A 53 -3.00 18.68 1.21
CA HIS A 53 -2.26 18.73 2.47
C HIS A 53 -3.14 18.38 3.67
N ALA A 54 -4.39 18.87 3.72
CA ALA A 54 -5.33 18.49 4.77
C ALA A 54 -5.58 16.98 4.76
N TYR A 55 -5.80 16.40 3.57
CA TYR A 55 -6.00 14.97 3.40
C TYR A 55 -4.77 14.15 3.81
N LEU A 56 -3.57 14.60 3.43
CA LEU A 56 -2.32 13.93 3.80
C LEU A 56 -2.12 13.93 5.32
N ASN A 57 -2.37 15.04 6.01
CA ASN A 57 -2.30 15.09 7.48
C ASN A 57 -3.35 14.22 8.15
N GLU A 58 -4.56 14.12 7.60
CA GLU A 58 -5.60 13.24 8.11
C GLU A 58 -5.17 11.76 7.99
N VAL A 59 -4.56 11.37 6.87
CA VAL A 59 -3.98 10.03 6.72
C VAL A 59 -2.88 9.78 7.75
N VAL A 60 -1.95 10.72 7.94
CA VAL A 60 -0.86 10.59 8.93
C VAL A 60 -1.42 10.49 10.35
N LYS A 61 -2.48 11.24 10.67
CA LYS A 61 -3.15 11.19 11.97
C LYS A 61 -3.78 9.81 12.20
N ASN A 62 -4.55 9.29 11.26
CA ASN A 62 -5.20 7.98 11.38
C ASN A 62 -4.19 6.81 11.43
N ILE A 63 -2.97 6.97 10.89
CA ILE A 63 -1.89 5.97 11.03
C ILE A 63 -1.29 5.97 12.44
N ASN A 64 -1.07 7.15 13.02
CA ASN A 64 -0.38 7.29 14.30
C ASN A 64 -1.33 7.08 15.49
N ASP A 65 -2.54 7.62 15.37
CA ASP A 65 -3.64 7.50 16.33
C ASP A 65 -4.84 6.93 15.58
N PRO A 66 -4.87 5.60 15.31
CA PRO A 66 -6.07 4.98 14.74
C PRO A 66 -7.21 5.23 15.72
N CYS A 67 -8.15 6.08 15.32
CA CYS A 67 -9.35 6.31 16.10
C CYS A 67 -10.01 4.95 16.32
N GLU A 68 -10.24 4.55 17.58
CA GLU A 68 -11.28 3.57 17.83
C GLU A 68 -12.55 4.21 17.33
N ASP A 69 -13.18 3.63 16.31
CA ASP A 69 -14.37 4.18 15.66
C ASP A 69 -15.48 4.44 16.69
N SER A 70 -15.49 5.64 17.27
CA SER A 70 -16.61 6.12 18.09
C SER A 70 -17.84 6.40 17.23
N HIS A 71 -17.74 6.23 15.90
CA HIS A 71 -18.83 6.47 14.96
C HIS A 71 -19.90 5.37 14.94
N ASN A 72 -19.68 4.24 15.61
CA ASN A 72 -20.68 3.20 15.83
C ASN A 72 -21.27 3.20 17.24
N SER A 73 -21.11 4.28 18.02
CA SER A 73 -21.83 4.44 19.29
C SER A 73 -23.17 5.14 19.06
N LEU A 74 -24.04 4.59 18.21
CA LEU A 74 -25.46 4.87 18.37
C LEU A 74 -25.89 4.19 19.67
N ILE A 75 -26.10 5.00 20.70
CA ILE A 75 -26.56 4.52 22.00
C ILE A 75 -28.05 4.23 21.85
N TYR A 76 -28.38 2.96 21.64
CA TYR A 76 -29.75 2.49 21.71
C TYR A 76 -30.09 2.14 23.17
N ASP A 77 -31.21 2.65 23.66
CA ASP A 77 -31.73 2.30 25.00
C ASP A 77 -32.09 0.81 25.10
N ALA A 78 -32.30 0.15 23.96
CA ALA A 78 -32.61 -1.27 23.88
C ALA A 78 -31.39 -2.11 23.52
N GLU A 79 -31.08 -3.09 24.38
CA GLU A 79 -29.91 -3.97 24.25
C GLU A 79 -29.90 -4.77 22.94
N HIS A 80 -31.06 -5.28 22.51
CA HIS A 80 -31.19 -6.02 21.25
C HIS A 80 -30.94 -5.16 20.00
N LEU A 81 -31.22 -3.85 20.05
CA LEU A 81 -30.91 -2.95 18.95
C LEU A 81 -29.42 -2.63 18.91
N LYS A 82 -28.78 -2.50 20.07
CA LYS A 82 -27.33 -2.33 20.18
C LYS A 82 -26.58 -3.56 19.63
N GLU A 83 -27.05 -4.76 19.97
CA GLU A 83 -26.48 -6.01 19.47
C GLU A 83 -26.70 -6.18 17.96
N ALA A 84 -27.94 -5.99 17.47
CA ALA A 84 -28.23 -6.06 16.03
C ALA A 84 -27.45 -5.01 15.23
N PHE A 85 -27.30 -3.79 15.77
CA PHE A 85 -26.52 -2.74 15.14
C PHE A 85 -25.03 -3.09 15.09
N SER A 86 -24.48 -3.63 16.19
CA SER A 86 -23.09 -4.11 16.23
C SER A 86 -22.88 -5.22 15.21
N LEU A 87 -23.78 -6.20 15.12
CA LEU A 87 -23.66 -7.34 14.20
C LEU A 87 -23.77 -6.92 12.73
N LEU A 88 -24.68 -5.99 12.39
CA LEU A 88 -24.90 -5.54 11.02
C LEU A 88 -23.84 -4.54 10.53
N ASN A 89 -23.22 -3.79 11.45
CA ASN A 89 -22.21 -2.77 11.13
C ASN A 89 -20.82 -3.15 11.64
N ASP A 90 -20.59 -4.43 11.93
CA ASP A 90 -19.24 -4.98 12.11
C ASP A 90 -18.55 -5.01 10.74
N LEU A 91 -18.23 -3.83 10.23
CA LEU A 91 -17.45 -3.65 9.03
C LEU A 91 -16.00 -3.85 9.44
N ASP A 92 -15.52 -5.09 9.32
CA ASP A 92 -14.14 -5.47 9.60
C ASP A 92 -13.14 -4.88 8.58
N GLU A 93 -13.66 -4.25 7.50
CA GLU A 93 -12.83 -3.59 6.49
C GLU A 93 -12.37 -2.21 6.98
N ARG A 94 -11.33 -2.22 7.82
CA ARG A 94 -10.61 -1.00 8.21
C ARG A 94 -9.90 -0.38 7.01
N PRO A 95 -10.01 0.94 6.79
CA PRO A 95 -9.28 1.60 5.70
C PRO A 95 -7.76 1.43 5.82
N ASP A 96 -7.08 1.03 4.75
CA ASP A 96 -5.61 0.96 4.71
C ASP A 96 -5.00 2.35 4.48
N HIS A 97 -4.84 3.09 5.57
CA HIS A 97 -4.22 4.41 5.56
C HIS A 97 -2.76 4.39 5.09
N ILE A 98 -2.01 3.29 5.31
CA ILE A 98 -0.61 3.20 4.91
C ILE A 98 -0.50 3.10 3.39
N ASN A 99 -1.35 2.29 2.76
CA ASN A 99 -1.41 2.20 1.31
C ASN A 99 -1.82 3.55 0.68
N VAL A 100 -2.84 4.21 1.22
CA VAL A 100 -3.23 5.55 0.74
C VAL A 100 -2.08 6.55 0.89
N ARG A 101 -1.34 6.55 2.00
CA ARG A 101 -0.14 7.38 2.14
C ARG A 101 0.85 7.13 1.01
N ILE A 102 1.17 5.87 0.70
CA ILE A 102 2.10 5.53 -0.39
C ILE A 102 1.58 6.07 -1.73
N LEU A 103 0.28 5.93 -2.02
CA LEU A 103 -0.34 6.46 -3.24
C LEU A 103 -0.29 7.99 -3.32
N LEU A 104 -0.51 8.70 -2.21
CA LEU A 104 -0.39 10.15 -2.15
C LEU A 104 1.04 10.61 -2.43
N TRP A 105 2.04 9.97 -1.83
CA TRP A 105 3.45 10.31 -2.07
C TRP A 105 3.90 9.98 -3.50
N LYS A 106 3.43 8.88 -4.09
CA LYS A 106 3.61 8.61 -5.53
C LYS A 106 2.94 9.67 -6.42
N THR A 107 1.80 10.22 -6.00
CA THR A 107 1.16 11.33 -6.72
C THR A 107 2.01 12.60 -6.64
N LEU A 108 2.61 12.88 -5.48
CA LEU A 108 3.51 14.02 -5.27
C LEU A 108 4.79 13.92 -6.10
N GLU A 109 5.27 12.70 -6.36
CA GLU A 109 6.42 12.43 -7.21
C GLU A 109 6.25 13.00 -8.64
N GLU A 110 5.01 13.07 -9.13
CA GLU A 110 4.66 13.67 -10.43
C GLU A 110 4.35 15.19 -10.35
N CYS A 111 4.26 15.73 -9.14
CA CYS A 111 3.90 17.12 -8.85
C CYS A 111 5.08 17.96 -8.33
N VAL A 112 6.29 17.73 -8.87
CA VAL A 112 7.55 18.36 -8.43
C VAL A 112 7.46 19.89 -8.19
N PRO A 113 6.85 20.72 -9.07
CA PRO A 113 6.77 22.16 -8.84
C PRO A 113 6.01 22.55 -7.56
N ILE A 114 4.99 21.76 -7.18
CA ILE A 114 4.22 21.96 -5.96
C ILE A 114 5.08 21.62 -4.75
N CYS A 115 5.80 20.49 -4.80
CA CYS A 115 6.71 20.06 -3.75
C CYS A 115 7.83 21.09 -3.49
N GLU A 116 8.39 21.70 -4.54
CA GLU A 116 9.41 22.75 -4.40
C GLU A 116 8.84 24.02 -3.77
N THR A 117 7.62 24.41 -4.13
CA THR A 117 6.93 25.58 -3.58
C THR A 117 6.50 25.38 -2.12
N LYS A 118 6.05 24.17 -1.78
CA LYS A 118 5.54 23.77 -0.46
C LYS A 118 6.57 22.96 0.33
N ASN A 119 7.86 23.20 0.08
CA ASN A 119 8.95 22.41 0.63
C ASN A 119 8.94 22.34 2.16
N LYS A 120 8.54 23.41 2.85
CA LYS A 120 8.46 23.44 4.31
C LYS A 120 7.50 22.38 4.84
N ASP A 121 6.32 22.28 4.25
CA ASP A 121 5.27 21.33 4.65
C ASP A 121 5.75 19.90 4.35
N ILE A 122 6.22 19.64 3.12
CA ILE A 122 6.74 18.34 2.66
C ILE A 122 7.86 17.82 3.57
N VAL A 123 8.86 18.67 3.85
CA VAL A 123 9.99 18.30 4.71
C VAL A 123 9.54 18.07 6.15
N THR A 124 8.64 18.91 6.66
CA THR A 124 8.13 18.75 8.03
C THR A 124 7.41 17.42 8.19
N ILE A 125 6.56 17.04 7.22
CA ILE A 125 5.88 15.76 7.23
C ILE A 125 6.89 14.61 7.17
N PHE A 126 7.88 14.69 6.29
CA PHE A 126 8.90 13.64 6.15
C PHE A 126 9.72 13.46 7.44
N LEU A 127 10.20 14.54 8.06
CA LEU A 127 10.95 14.47 9.31
C LEU A 127 10.08 13.96 10.46
N ASN A 128 8.81 14.34 10.51
CA ASN A 128 7.87 13.81 11.50
C ASN A 128 7.64 12.31 11.30
N PHE A 129 7.48 11.84 10.06
CA PHE A 129 7.41 10.42 9.73
C PHE A 129 8.67 9.69 10.19
N LEU A 130 9.86 10.22 9.89
CA LEU A 130 11.12 9.61 10.32
C LEU A 130 11.20 9.47 11.84
N ASN A 131 10.92 10.55 12.57
CA ASN A 131 11.06 10.58 14.03
C ASN A 131 9.95 9.82 14.77
N ASN A 132 8.72 9.82 14.27
CA ASN A 132 7.58 9.25 14.96
C ASN A 132 7.25 7.82 14.50
N GLU A 133 7.62 7.45 13.28
CA GLU A 133 7.26 6.16 12.71
C GLU A 133 8.48 5.33 12.36
N TYR A 134 9.39 5.87 11.54
CA TYR A 134 10.51 5.08 11.02
C TYR A 134 11.50 4.71 12.13
N PHE A 135 12.16 5.70 12.75
CA PHE A 135 13.21 5.47 13.74
C PHE A 135 12.70 4.83 15.04
N LYS A 136 11.50 5.21 15.52
CA LYS A 136 10.90 4.59 16.72
C LYS A 136 10.65 3.09 16.54
N LYS A 137 10.28 2.65 15.33
CA LYS A 137 10.01 1.24 15.01
C LYS A 137 11.25 0.51 14.48
N ASN A 138 12.33 1.23 14.20
CA ASN A 138 13.49 0.74 13.45
C ASN A 138 14.84 1.08 14.10
N ALA A 139 14.94 1.06 15.43
CA ALA A 139 16.19 1.40 16.12
C ALA A 139 17.38 0.51 15.70
N GLU A 140 17.16 -0.73 15.25
CA GLU A 140 18.23 -1.66 14.90
C GLU A 140 18.64 -1.62 13.41
N ALA A 141 17.73 -1.38 12.46
CA ALA A 141 18.13 -1.29 11.05
C ALA A 141 18.52 0.11 10.59
N ALA A 142 18.11 1.15 11.33
CA ALA A 142 18.37 2.54 10.96
C ALA A 142 19.81 3.00 11.20
N ILE A 143 20.63 2.25 11.95
CA ILE A 143 21.88 2.78 12.51
C ILE A 143 23.12 2.38 11.70
N SER A 144 23.21 1.16 11.16
CA SER A 144 24.30 0.76 10.26
C SER A 144 24.23 -0.74 9.97
N TRP A 145 24.57 -1.17 8.75
CA TRP A 145 24.90 -2.58 8.49
C TRP A 145 26.36 -2.89 8.90
N ASP A 146 26.54 -3.83 9.81
CA ASP A 146 27.84 -4.43 10.13
C ASP A 146 28.08 -5.67 9.24
N ILE A 147 28.86 -5.50 8.17
CA ILE A 147 29.21 -6.55 7.20
C ILE A 147 30.03 -7.72 7.79
N THR A 148 30.47 -7.62 9.05
CA THR A 148 31.19 -8.70 9.74
C THR A 148 30.27 -9.70 10.43
N LYS A 149 28.99 -9.36 10.59
CA LYS A 149 27.97 -10.23 11.17
C LYS A 149 27.17 -10.88 10.04
N LYS A 150 27.59 -12.08 9.61
CA LYS A 150 26.78 -12.91 8.73
C LYS A 150 25.64 -13.53 9.54
N THR A 151 24.42 -13.16 9.24
CA THR A 151 23.20 -13.80 9.76
C THR A 151 22.52 -14.48 8.58
N ASP A 152 22.00 -15.70 8.77
CA ASP A 152 21.41 -16.53 7.70
C ASP A 152 20.17 -15.92 7.00
N GLU A 153 19.76 -14.70 7.36
CA GLU A 153 18.64 -13.91 6.79
C GLU A 153 19.01 -13.16 5.48
N ASP A 154 20.25 -13.26 5.00
CA ASP A 154 20.81 -12.45 3.91
C ASP A 154 20.18 -12.69 2.51
N VAL A 155 19.20 -13.60 2.36
CA VAL A 155 18.70 -14.04 1.05
C VAL A 155 17.44 -13.31 0.56
N ASN A 156 16.72 -12.54 1.39
CA ASN A 156 15.40 -11.99 1.00
C ASN A 156 15.17 -10.48 1.28
N LEU A 157 16.21 -9.63 1.25
CA LEU A 157 16.10 -8.19 1.55
C LEU A 157 15.63 -7.30 0.37
N THR A 158 15.13 -7.87 -0.73
CA THR A 158 14.55 -7.07 -1.83
C THR A 158 13.06 -6.88 -1.60
N ILE A 159 12.59 -5.63 -1.58
CA ILE A 159 11.16 -5.35 -1.51
C ILE A 159 10.61 -5.61 -2.92
N GLU A 160 9.93 -6.73 -3.13
CA GLU A 160 9.29 -7.02 -4.42
C GLU A 160 8.44 -5.83 -4.90
N PRO A 161 8.51 -5.48 -6.20
CA PRO A 161 7.58 -4.56 -6.82
C PRO A 161 6.16 -5.09 -6.63
N LEU A 162 5.24 -4.16 -6.36
CA LEU A 162 3.84 -4.40 -6.01
C LEU A 162 3.14 -5.48 -6.88
N GLU A 163 3.15 -6.74 -6.44
CA GLU A 163 2.08 -7.72 -6.66
C GLU A 163 1.58 -8.20 -5.29
N SER A 164 0.42 -7.68 -4.90
CA SER A 164 -0.28 -8.06 -3.68
C SER A 164 -0.92 -9.43 -3.89
N SER A 165 -0.32 -10.46 -3.31
CA SER A 165 -0.98 -11.76 -3.09
C SER A 165 -2.02 -11.64 -1.97
N VAL A 166 -3.21 -11.18 -2.34
CA VAL A 166 -4.47 -11.58 -1.70
C VAL A 166 -5.48 -11.79 -2.82
N VAL A 167 -5.41 -12.95 -3.47
CA VAL A 167 -6.52 -13.42 -4.31
C VAL A 167 -7.15 -14.57 -3.55
N GLY A 168 -8.24 -14.24 -2.85
CA GLY A 168 -9.21 -15.24 -2.44
C GLY A 168 -9.74 -15.92 -3.70
N ASN A 169 -9.68 -17.25 -3.70
CA ASN A 169 -10.19 -18.11 -4.75
C ASN A 169 -11.62 -17.71 -5.11
N THR A 170 -11.79 -17.14 -6.30
CA THR A 170 -13.06 -17.21 -7.02
C THR A 170 -12.78 -17.92 -8.33
N SER A 171 -13.37 -19.11 -8.43
CA SER A 171 -13.34 -19.98 -9.58
C SER A 171 -13.68 -19.21 -10.85
N LYS A 172 -12.71 -19.18 -11.77
CA LYS A 172 -12.84 -18.63 -13.11
C LYS A 172 -13.82 -19.51 -13.89
N MET A 173 -15.02 -18.99 -14.11
CA MET A 173 -15.98 -19.52 -15.07
C MET A 173 -15.65 -18.88 -16.41
N ASP A 174 -14.75 -19.49 -17.18
CA ASP A 174 -14.49 -19.11 -18.57
C ASP A 174 -15.56 -19.75 -19.46
N VAL A 175 -16.44 -18.92 -20.01
CA VAL A 175 -17.28 -19.24 -21.15
C VAL A 175 -16.44 -19.02 -22.40
N SER A 176 -16.23 -20.06 -23.20
CA SER A 176 -15.85 -19.95 -24.61
C SER A 176 -16.76 -20.82 -25.47
N VAL A 177 -17.20 -20.23 -26.58
CA VAL A 177 -18.14 -20.77 -27.57
C VAL A 177 -17.36 -21.13 -28.85
N ASP A 178 -17.88 -22.15 -29.56
CA ASP A 178 -17.64 -22.57 -30.96
C ASP A 178 -16.35 -23.36 -31.27
N ASP A 179 -16.32 -24.40 -32.11
CA ASP A 179 -17.25 -24.84 -33.17
C ASP A 179 -17.01 -26.34 -33.55
N SER A 180 -18.09 -27.03 -33.99
CA SER A 180 -18.16 -28.16 -34.94
C SER A 180 -17.43 -29.51 -34.71
N VAL A 181 -18.19 -30.62 -34.57
CA VAL A 181 -18.53 -31.61 -35.64
C VAL A 181 -19.29 -32.82 -35.03
N MET A 182 -20.23 -33.32 -35.82
CA MET A 182 -21.28 -34.33 -35.67
C MET A 182 -20.78 -35.79 -35.84
N ASP A 183 -21.28 -36.75 -35.02
CA ASP A 183 -21.82 -38.08 -35.43
C ASP A 183 -22.12 -38.97 -34.20
N VAL A 184 -23.37 -39.41 -33.96
CA VAL A 184 -23.98 -40.73 -34.30
C VAL A 184 -23.41 -41.85 -33.41
N VAL A 185 -24.12 -42.59 -32.54
CA VAL A 185 -25.37 -43.42 -32.61
C VAL A 185 -25.72 -43.81 -31.14
N ASP A 186 -26.98 -43.84 -30.71
CA ASP A 186 -27.90 -45.03 -30.64
C ASP A 186 -27.43 -46.09 -29.61
N ASP A 187 -28.21 -46.70 -28.70
CA ASP A 187 -29.65 -46.93 -28.57
C ASP A 187 -29.95 -47.45 -27.14
N SER A 188 -31.18 -47.18 -26.66
CA SER A 188 -32.09 -47.95 -25.77
C SER A 188 -31.57 -48.71 -24.51
N THR A 189 -32.31 -48.95 -23.40
CA THR A 189 -33.72 -48.77 -23.03
C THR A 189 -33.89 -48.87 -21.49
N SER A 190 -34.88 -48.14 -20.97
CA SER A 190 -35.85 -48.46 -19.89
C SER A 190 -35.45 -48.98 -18.49
N GLY A 191 -36.03 -48.36 -17.45
CA GLY A 191 -36.66 -49.14 -16.35
C GLY A 191 -36.49 -48.71 -14.88
N VAL A 192 -37.07 -47.57 -14.48
CA VAL A 192 -37.97 -47.34 -13.31
C VAL A 192 -37.66 -47.94 -11.90
N LYS A 193 -37.77 -47.06 -10.86
CA LYS A 193 -37.87 -47.19 -9.37
C LYS A 193 -36.53 -46.97 -8.64
N ASP A 194 -36.28 -45.86 -7.95
CA ASP A 194 -36.95 -45.17 -6.83
C ASP A 194 -36.92 -45.91 -5.48
N GLU A 195 -36.56 -45.13 -4.45
CA GLU A 195 -36.56 -45.33 -3.00
C GLU A 195 -35.40 -46.07 -2.27
N THR A 196 -34.48 -45.22 -1.76
CA THR A 196 -34.04 -45.05 -0.35
C THR A 196 -33.24 -46.11 0.43
N LEU A 197 -32.29 -45.56 1.23
CA LEU A 197 -31.76 -46.03 2.53
C LEU A 197 -30.82 -47.26 2.46
N GLU A 198 -29.69 -47.39 3.15
CA GLU A 198 -28.97 -46.61 4.17
C GLU A 198 -27.63 -47.37 4.39
N THR A 199 -26.57 -46.67 4.79
CA THR A 199 -25.49 -47.12 5.71
C THR A 199 -24.60 -48.37 5.43
N LEU A 200 -23.28 -48.07 5.52
CA LEU A 200 -22.18 -48.86 6.11
C LEU A 200 -21.59 -50.05 5.34
N ASN A 201 -20.29 -49.94 5.00
CA ASN A 201 -19.20 -50.92 5.17
C ASN A 201 -17.96 -50.40 4.42
N GLU A 202 -16.88 -50.04 5.12
CA GLU A 202 -15.76 -50.94 5.45
C GLU A 202 -15.16 -51.63 4.21
N THR A 203 -13.94 -51.22 3.86
CA THR A 203 -12.84 -52.13 3.52
C THR A 203 -11.52 -51.37 3.61
N ASP A 204 -10.85 -51.54 4.74
CA ASP A 204 -9.41 -51.39 4.85
C ASP A 204 -8.72 -52.47 3.99
N ASN A 205 -7.73 -52.05 3.20
CA ASN A 205 -6.47 -52.76 3.02
C ASN A 205 -5.42 -51.81 2.43
N LYS A 206 -4.59 -51.26 3.34
CA LYS A 206 -3.11 -51.34 3.40
C LYS A 206 -2.33 -51.36 2.08
N ASP A 207 -1.21 -50.68 1.89
CA ASP A 207 -0.37 -49.75 2.65
C ASP A 207 0.66 -49.29 1.60
N GLU A 208 0.83 -48.00 1.33
CA GLU A 208 2.13 -47.46 0.88
C GLU A 208 2.31 -46.08 1.53
N ASP A 209 3.27 -46.02 2.46
CA ASP A 209 3.65 -44.87 3.28
C ASP A 209 3.85 -43.58 2.46
N TYR A 210 3.11 -42.54 2.83
CA TYR A 210 3.50 -41.15 2.60
C TYR A 210 3.64 -40.47 3.95
N GLU A 211 4.91 -40.34 4.38
CA GLU A 211 5.32 -39.45 5.46
C GLU A 211 4.65 -38.08 5.27
N ILE A 212 3.79 -37.72 6.22
CA ILE A 212 3.33 -36.35 6.40
C ILE A 212 4.57 -35.55 6.83
N LYS A 213 5.18 -34.85 5.87
CA LYS A 213 6.02 -33.71 6.21
C LYS A 213 5.08 -32.62 6.69
N GLU A 214 4.94 -32.58 8.01
CA GLU A 214 4.43 -31.43 8.76
C GLU A 214 5.39 -30.26 8.46
N GLU A 215 5.18 -29.58 7.33
CA GLU A 215 5.75 -28.25 7.10
C GLU A 215 5.12 -27.35 8.15
N LEU A 216 5.84 -27.24 9.27
CA LEU A 216 5.73 -26.16 10.23
C LEU A 216 5.77 -24.86 9.42
N LYS A 217 4.59 -24.32 9.10
CA LYS A 217 4.46 -22.91 8.74
C LYS A 217 4.96 -22.14 9.95
N GLU A 218 6.23 -21.75 9.91
CA GLU A 218 6.78 -20.77 10.81
C GLU A 218 5.84 -19.57 10.76
N VAL A 219 5.26 -19.25 11.91
CA VAL A 219 4.45 -18.06 12.09
C VAL A 219 5.42 -16.89 11.96
N GLU A 220 5.58 -16.36 10.74
CA GLU A 220 6.34 -15.12 10.55
C GLU A 220 5.72 -14.06 11.46
N PRO A 221 6.51 -13.43 12.35
CA PRO A 221 5.98 -12.43 13.26
C PRO A 221 5.43 -11.26 12.44
N ASP A 222 4.21 -10.81 12.79
CA ASP A 222 3.50 -9.63 12.24
C ASP A 222 4.38 -8.37 12.12
N PHE A 223 5.47 -8.33 12.89
CA PHE A 223 6.53 -7.34 12.82
C PHE A 223 7.11 -7.14 11.40
N ASP A 224 7.32 -8.21 10.62
CA ASP A 224 8.00 -8.10 9.31
C ASP A 224 7.11 -7.43 8.25
N LYS A 225 5.80 -7.73 8.25
CA LYS A 225 4.83 -7.06 7.35
C LYS A 225 4.75 -5.58 7.66
N LYS A 226 4.60 -5.20 8.93
CA LYS A 226 4.52 -3.79 9.35
C LYS A 226 5.81 -3.04 9.02
N TYR A 227 6.98 -3.66 9.22
CA TYR A 227 8.28 -3.11 8.84
C TYR A 227 8.38 -2.87 7.32
N ARG A 228 7.90 -3.81 6.51
CA ARG A 228 7.86 -3.71 5.04
C ARG A 228 7.06 -2.49 4.58
N TRP A 229 5.89 -2.24 5.17
CA TRP A 229 5.04 -1.10 4.78
C TRP A 229 5.57 0.27 5.23
N VAL A 230 6.21 0.33 6.41
CA VAL A 230 6.91 1.53 6.89
C VAL A 230 8.10 1.85 6.00
N THR A 231 8.86 0.83 5.58
CA THR A 231 9.96 1.01 4.63
C THR A 231 9.47 1.41 3.25
N LYS A 232 8.37 0.81 2.74
CA LYS A 232 7.73 1.25 1.49
C LYS A 232 7.28 2.70 1.56
N SER A 233 6.77 3.13 2.72
CA SER A 233 6.44 4.53 2.98
C SER A 233 7.71 5.39 2.88
N LEU A 234 8.80 5.02 3.55
CA LEU A 234 10.09 5.73 3.43
C LEU A 234 10.53 5.89 1.97
N LEU A 235 10.55 4.80 1.20
CA LEU A 235 10.96 4.83 -0.21
C LEU A 235 10.06 5.77 -1.04
N SER A 236 8.75 5.77 -0.81
CA SER A 236 7.84 6.69 -1.50
C SER A 236 8.10 8.17 -1.14
N HIS A 237 8.50 8.47 0.11
CA HIS A 237 8.90 9.83 0.47
C HIS A 237 10.20 10.22 -0.24
N MET A 238 11.21 9.36 -0.19
CA MET A 238 12.52 9.59 -0.81
C MET A 238 12.43 9.72 -2.32
N ALA A 239 11.53 9.00 -2.98
CA ALA A 239 11.30 9.13 -4.43
C ALA A 239 10.90 10.56 -4.83
N VAL A 240 10.12 11.26 -4.00
CA VAL A 240 9.79 12.67 -4.23
C VAL A 240 11.05 13.54 -4.14
N PHE A 241 11.87 13.34 -3.09
CA PHE A 241 13.12 14.10 -2.90
C PHE A 241 14.14 13.84 -4.03
N GLY A 242 14.21 12.62 -4.54
CA GLY A 242 15.06 12.24 -5.68
C GLY A 242 14.67 12.90 -7.01
N LYS A 243 13.46 13.48 -7.14
CA LYS A 243 13.02 14.21 -8.33
C LYS A 243 13.08 15.73 -8.20
N LEU A 244 13.47 16.26 -7.05
CA LEU A 244 13.57 17.71 -6.83
C LEU A 244 14.71 18.30 -7.67
N ARG A 245 14.48 19.48 -8.25
CA ARG A 245 15.47 20.15 -9.11
C ARG A 245 16.43 21.01 -8.29
N SER A 246 15.93 21.57 -7.18
CA SER A 246 16.67 22.50 -6.32
C SER A 246 16.74 22.01 -4.86
N PRO A 247 17.53 20.97 -4.56
CA PRO A 247 17.61 20.42 -3.21
C PRO A 247 18.21 21.41 -2.20
N LYS A 248 19.12 22.30 -2.65
CA LYS A 248 19.79 23.31 -1.79
C LYS A 248 18.86 24.37 -1.21
N SER A 249 17.69 24.60 -1.82
CA SER A 249 16.69 25.57 -1.36
C SER A 249 15.63 24.93 -0.46
N MET A 250 15.74 23.63 -0.16
CA MET A 250 14.76 22.94 0.65
C MET A 250 14.81 23.41 2.11
N HIS A 251 13.65 23.42 2.75
CA HIS A 251 13.58 23.65 4.19
C HIS A 251 14.43 22.61 4.93
N LYS A 252 15.23 23.02 5.91
CA LYS A 252 16.12 22.13 6.69
C LYS A 252 17.03 21.25 5.83
N GLU A 253 17.55 21.80 4.73
CA GLU A 253 18.42 21.08 3.80
C GLU A 253 19.60 20.37 4.49
N GLN A 254 20.28 21.00 5.44
CA GLN A 254 21.43 20.39 6.14
C GLN A 254 21.04 19.12 6.91
N GLU A 255 19.84 19.12 7.52
CA GLU A 255 19.30 17.97 8.23
C GLU A 255 18.97 16.85 7.24
N LEU A 256 18.33 17.18 6.12
CA LEU A 256 18.03 16.22 5.04
C LEU A 256 19.28 15.60 4.45
N PHE A 257 20.30 16.42 4.14
CA PHE A 257 21.54 15.94 3.55
C PHE A 257 22.27 14.97 4.49
N LYS A 258 22.28 15.26 5.80
CA LYS A 258 22.82 14.34 6.80
C LYS A 258 22.05 13.01 6.80
N ILE A 259 20.72 13.06 6.80
CA ILE A 259 19.88 11.85 6.75
C ILE A 259 20.17 11.02 5.50
N TYR A 260 20.36 11.65 4.34
CA TYR A 260 20.71 10.93 3.12
C TYR A 260 22.07 10.23 3.22
N LEU A 261 23.07 10.87 3.84
CA LEU A 261 24.36 10.23 4.09
C LEU A 261 24.24 9.06 5.07
N ASP A 262 23.45 9.21 6.13
CA ASP A 262 23.18 8.13 7.09
C ASP A 262 22.46 6.95 6.41
N PHE A 263 21.57 7.22 5.45
CA PHE A 263 20.88 6.15 4.69
C PHE A 263 21.75 5.45 3.64
N LEU A 264 22.94 5.96 3.29
CA LEU A 264 23.88 5.23 2.43
C LEU A 264 24.45 3.98 3.12
N SER A 265 24.48 3.93 4.45
CA SER A 265 24.94 2.77 5.23
C SER A 265 23.78 1.88 5.73
N HIS A 266 22.57 2.11 5.23
CA HIS A 266 21.37 1.38 5.62
C HIS A 266 21.44 -0.10 5.21
N LYS A 267 20.81 -1.03 5.96
CA LYS A 267 20.85 -2.47 5.63
C LYS A 267 20.13 -2.86 4.33
N LEU A 268 19.20 -2.03 3.87
CA LEU A 268 18.37 -2.31 2.70
C LEU A 268 18.94 -1.59 1.45
N PRO A 269 19.24 -2.32 0.36
CA PRO A 269 19.80 -1.74 -0.85
C PRO A 269 18.85 -0.73 -1.52
N ASP A 270 17.53 -0.96 -1.43
CA ASP A 270 16.54 -0.03 -1.97
C ASP A 270 16.59 1.35 -1.29
N VAL A 271 16.84 1.37 0.03
CA VAL A 271 16.97 2.61 0.80
C VAL A 271 18.28 3.32 0.47
N GLN A 272 19.38 2.57 0.32
CA GLN A 272 20.67 3.11 -0.12
C GLN A 272 20.55 3.75 -1.51
N LYS A 273 19.90 3.06 -2.46
CA LYS A 273 19.66 3.56 -3.81
C LYS A 273 18.83 4.83 -3.79
N ALA A 274 17.73 4.85 -3.04
CA ALA A 274 16.90 6.05 -2.90
C ALA A 274 17.68 7.23 -2.27
N ALA A 275 18.57 6.95 -1.31
CA ALA A 275 19.43 7.97 -0.70
C ALA A 275 20.43 8.53 -1.70
N LEU A 276 21.05 7.65 -2.50
CA LEU A 276 21.95 8.04 -3.58
C LEU A 276 21.20 8.90 -4.61
N ASP A 277 20.01 8.50 -5.06
CA ASP A 277 19.19 9.29 -5.99
C ASP A 277 18.95 10.71 -5.45
N CYS A 278 18.63 10.83 -4.15
CA CYS A 278 18.49 12.14 -3.48
C CYS A 278 19.80 12.96 -3.50
N ILE A 279 20.95 12.34 -3.22
CA ILE A 279 22.26 13.01 -3.23
C ILE A 279 22.64 13.45 -4.65
N MET A 280 22.34 12.65 -5.66
CA MET A 280 22.63 12.97 -7.05
C MET A 280 21.90 14.21 -7.54
N THR A 281 20.74 14.56 -6.95
CA THR A 281 20.04 15.82 -7.25
C THR A 281 20.85 17.08 -6.93
N TYR A 282 21.81 17.01 -5.99
CA TYR A 282 22.66 18.15 -5.61
C TYR A 282 23.68 18.52 -6.70
N LYS A 283 23.92 17.63 -7.66
CA LYS A 283 24.81 17.83 -8.81
C LYS A 283 26.19 18.34 -8.37
N PHE A 284 26.75 17.74 -7.32
CA PHE A 284 28.09 18.07 -6.88
C PHE A 284 29.09 17.77 -7.99
N LYS A 285 30.02 18.70 -8.25
CA LYS A 285 30.97 18.58 -9.38
C LYS A 285 31.82 17.30 -9.36
N TYR A 286 31.99 16.70 -8.19
CA TYR A 286 32.83 15.52 -7.96
C TYR A 286 32.10 14.18 -8.14
N LEU A 287 30.77 14.16 -8.29
CA LEU A 287 29.99 12.92 -8.43
C LEU A 287 29.77 12.44 -9.88
N PRO A 288 29.54 13.30 -10.90
CA PRO A 288 29.31 12.86 -12.27
C PRO A 288 30.38 11.91 -12.86
N PRO A 289 31.69 12.04 -12.54
CA PRO A 289 32.70 11.09 -13.03
C PRO A 289 32.54 9.66 -12.53
N TYR A 290 31.73 9.42 -11.49
CA TYR A 290 31.55 8.13 -10.83
C TYR A 290 30.13 7.58 -10.96
N ASN A 291 29.29 8.19 -11.80
CA ASN A 291 27.86 7.85 -11.87
C ASN A 291 27.56 6.54 -12.61
N ASP A 292 28.48 6.09 -13.47
CA ASP A 292 28.31 4.93 -14.34
C ASP A 292 29.26 3.76 -13.99
N LEU A 293 29.94 3.84 -12.83
CA LEU A 293 30.83 2.79 -12.28
C LEU A 293 30.05 1.83 -11.38
#